data_AF-A0A944LHF8-F1
#
_entry.id   AF-A0A944LHF8-F1
#
_cell.length_a   1.000
_cell.length_b   1.000
_cell.length_c   1.000
_cell.angle_alpha   90.00
_cell.angle_beta   90.00
_cell.angle_gamma   90.00
#
_symmetry.space_group_name_H-M   'P 1'
#
loop_
_entity.id
_entity.type
_entity.pdbx_description
1 polymer ?
#
loop_
_entity_poly.entity_id
_entity_poly.type
_entity_poly.pdbx_seq_one_letter_code
_entity_poly.pdbx_strand_id
1 'polypeptide(L)'
;MSIVESLIQSQSGLRQLRLVEVLSGLAPVDDHHQVDIEALENDPGQYGFSTASLESDLEVMKGWGWVDFWASFGGIGSVILKQGGLDVAKEYRTFMKNKVRRNKACRDAYLRWLYEVDDAPGDFHSECTFYGSPYSEQELKDAKNWLDEEGFIVGKKTADNDIFYAEITSKGTRAVESGRSVNDWHVGGISMTDRSINITGSNNVNVAQDSSNVTQSNTLTQEQLGKITDVIESYRALSGALNLPEEQLEAAETIVGEIEEETADVNADPGKIRKALERLTGIVAEYGTKGVSTAVISVIEQAVQFLG
;
A
#
# COMPACT_ATOMS: atom_id res chain seq x y z
N MET A 1 -6.10 2.51 -9.09
CA MET A 1 -4.82 2.14 -8.42
C MET A 1 -4.27 0.81 -8.96
N SER A 2 -2.94 0.60 -9.04
CA SER A 2 -2.38 -0.71 -9.51
C SER A 2 -2.61 -1.85 -8.50
N ILE A 3 -2.77 -3.09 -8.99
CA ILE A 3 -2.85 -4.30 -8.15
C ILE A 3 -1.62 -4.43 -7.24
N VAL A 4 -0.42 -4.08 -7.74
CA VAL A 4 0.80 -4.07 -6.95
C VAL A 4 0.70 -3.05 -5.81
N GLU A 5 0.23 -1.83 -6.10
CA GLU A 5 0.13 -0.76 -5.11
C GLU A 5 -0.90 -1.05 -4.00
N SER A 6 -1.96 -1.79 -4.33
CA SER A 6 -2.94 -2.26 -3.34
C SER A 6 -2.35 -3.35 -2.44
N LEU A 7 -1.70 -4.35 -3.03
CA LEU A 7 -1.23 -5.53 -2.28
C LEU A 7 -0.06 -5.26 -1.36
N ILE A 8 0.83 -4.32 -1.70
CA ILE A 8 1.96 -3.94 -0.82
C ILE A 8 1.52 -3.33 0.53
N GLN A 9 0.26 -2.88 0.65
CA GLN A 9 -0.27 -2.33 1.90
C GLN A 9 -0.52 -3.42 2.96
N SER A 10 -0.55 -4.69 2.57
CA SER A 10 -0.77 -5.82 3.47
C SER A 10 0.44 -6.75 3.50
N GLN A 11 0.71 -7.37 4.66
CA GLN A 11 1.78 -8.36 4.79
C GLN A 11 1.54 -9.59 3.91
N SER A 12 0.29 -10.05 3.79
CA SER A 12 -0.08 -11.14 2.89
C SER A 12 0.12 -10.79 1.42
N GLY A 13 -0.35 -9.62 0.99
CA GLY A 13 -0.17 -9.16 -0.39
C GLY A 13 1.29 -8.98 -0.76
N LEU A 14 2.11 -8.42 0.15
CA LEU A 14 3.56 -8.33 -0.06
C LEU A 14 4.21 -9.71 -0.19
N ARG A 15 3.84 -10.70 0.64
CA ARG A 15 4.33 -12.07 0.48
C ARG A 15 3.94 -12.66 -0.86
N GLN A 16 2.70 -12.48 -1.31
CA GLN A 16 2.21 -13.01 -2.58
C GLN A 16 2.92 -12.35 -3.78
N LEU A 17 3.18 -11.05 -3.72
CA LEU A 17 3.98 -10.33 -4.70
C LEU A 17 5.44 -10.81 -4.75
N ARG A 18 6.05 -11.10 -3.59
CA ARG A 18 7.37 -11.73 -3.55
C ARG A 18 7.34 -13.15 -4.11
N LEU A 19 6.33 -13.94 -3.77
CA LEU A 19 6.22 -15.33 -4.21
C LEU A 19 6.09 -15.39 -5.74
N VAL A 20 5.23 -14.57 -6.35
CA VAL A 20 5.10 -14.54 -7.81
C VAL A 20 6.38 -14.03 -8.49
N GLU A 21 7.13 -13.12 -7.86
CA GLU A 21 8.42 -12.65 -8.36
C GLU A 21 9.46 -13.77 -8.35
N VAL A 22 9.59 -14.50 -7.22
CA VAL A 22 10.48 -15.66 -7.09
C VAL A 22 10.12 -16.73 -8.10
N LEU A 23 8.85 -17.12 -8.20
CA LEU A 23 8.38 -18.11 -9.17
C LEU A 23 8.71 -17.69 -10.62
N SER A 24 8.57 -16.41 -10.95
CA SER A 24 8.92 -15.89 -12.29
C SER A 24 10.42 -15.88 -12.59
N GLY A 25 11.26 -15.97 -11.56
CA GLY A 25 12.72 -16.03 -11.67
C GLY A 25 13.28 -17.45 -11.73
N LEU A 26 12.48 -18.46 -11.39
CA LEU A 26 12.86 -19.87 -11.49
C LEU A 26 12.84 -20.31 -12.95
N ALA A 27 13.75 -21.22 -13.31
CA ALA A 27 13.82 -21.77 -14.66
C ALA A 27 12.58 -22.64 -14.91
N PRO A 28 11.85 -22.42 -16.02
CA PRO A 28 10.72 -23.27 -16.33
C PRO A 28 11.19 -24.68 -16.71
N VAL A 29 10.44 -25.67 -16.26
CA VAL A 29 10.64 -27.10 -16.55
C VAL A 29 10.25 -27.42 -18.00
N ASP A 30 9.32 -26.63 -18.57
CA ASP A 30 8.81 -26.80 -19.92
C ASP A 30 8.39 -25.47 -20.58
N ASP A 31 7.91 -25.55 -21.83
CA ASP A 31 7.42 -24.39 -22.60
C ASP A 31 6.11 -23.79 -22.05
N HIS A 32 5.51 -24.40 -21.02
CA HIS A 32 4.23 -23.99 -20.43
C HIS A 32 4.44 -23.14 -19.17
N HIS A 33 5.68 -22.69 -18.91
CA HIS A 33 6.05 -21.97 -17.69
C HIS A 33 5.71 -22.76 -16.42
N GLN A 34 5.77 -24.08 -16.50
CA GLN A 34 5.72 -24.93 -15.31
C GLN A 34 7.02 -24.74 -14.53
N VAL A 35 6.90 -24.46 -13.24
CA VAL A 35 8.02 -24.22 -12.34
C VAL A 35 8.01 -25.29 -11.27
N ASP A 36 9.16 -25.92 -11.09
CA ASP A 36 9.42 -26.81 -9.96
C ASP A 36 9.59 -25.97 -8.70
N ILE A 37 8.78 -26.28 -7.68
CA ILE A 37 8.81 -25.58 -6.40
C ILE A 37 9.43 -26.41 -5.29
N GLU A 38 10.01 -27.58 -5.58
CA GLU A 38 10.64 -28.45 -4.60
C GLU A 38 11.74 -27.72 -3.81
N ALA A 39 12.52 -26.86 -4.46
CA ALA A 39 13.51 -26.01 -3.78
C ALA A 39 12.87 -25.01 -2.78
N LEU A 40 11.69 -24.50 -3.13
CA LEU A 40 10.93 -23.56 -2.30
C LEU A 40 10.24 -24.28 -1.13
N GLU A 41 9.78 -25.52 -1.32
CA GLU A 41 9.18 -26.34 -0.27
C GLU A 41 10.22 -26.88 0.72
N ASN A 42 11.41 -27.25 0.22
CA ASN A 42 12.49 -27.81 1.03
C ASN A 42 13.19 -26.75 1.91
N ASP A 43 13.36 -25.53 1.42
CA ASP A 43 13.92 -24.42 2.20
C ASP A 43 13.16 -23.10 1.94
N PRO A 44 11.93 -22.97 2.45
CA PRO A 44 11.14 -21.76 2.26
C PRO A 44 11.79 -20.56 2.97
N GLY A 45 12.59 -20.81 4.02
CA GLY A 45 13.30 -19.78 4.77
C GLY A 45 14.34 -19.05 3.94
N GLN A 46 15.04 -19.76 3.05
CA GLN A 46 15.98 -19.15 2.08
C GLN A 46 15.30 -18.08 1.21
N TYR A 47 14.00 -18.25 0.92
CA TYR A 47 13.22 -17.34 0.07
C TYR A 47 12.33 -16.38 0.89
N GLY A 48 12.40 -16.45 2.22
CA GLY A 48 11.63 -15.59 3.12
C GLY A 48 10.16 -15.99 3.27
N PHE A 49 9.84 -17.27 3.06
CA PHE A 49 8.50 -17.83 3.23
C PHE A 49 8.45 -18.84 4.37
N SER A 50 7.23 -19.16 4.82
CA SER A 50 6.98 -20.31 5.69
C SER A 50 6.22 -21.38 4.90
N THR A 51 6.49 -22.66 5.18
CA THR A 51 5.75 -23.77 4.54
C THR A 51 4.25 -23.65 4.76
N ALA A 52 3.84 -23.21 5.96
CA ALA A 52 2.44 -23.03 6.32
C ALA A 52 1.73 -21.91 5.54
N SER A 53 2.46 -20.88 5.08
CA SER A 53 1.89 -19.79 4.28
C SER A 53 1.92 -20.05 2.77
N LEU A 54 2.82 -20.94 2.31
CA LEU A 54 3.06 -21.16 0.88
C LEU A 54 1.81 -21.68 0.16
N GLU A 55 1.20 -22.76 0.67
CA GLU A 55 -0.01 -23.33 0.08
C GLU A 55 -1.18 -22.33 0.07
N SER A 56 -1.38 -21.62 1.20
CA SER A 56 -2.42 -20.59 1.30
C SER A 56 -2.21 -19.44 0.31
N ASP A 57 -0.96 -19.01 0.11
CA ASP A 57 -0.64 -17.92 -0.83
C ASP A 57 -0.81 -18.38 -2.28
N LEU A 58 -0.44 -19.63 -2.60
CA LEU A 58 -0.66 -20.23 -3.91
C LEU A 58 -2.16 -20.36 -4.24
N GLU A 59 -2.99 -20.80 -3.30
CA GLU A 59 -4.45 -20.88 -3.50
C GLU A 59 -5.07 -19.51 -3.80
N VAL A 60 -4.65 -18.47 -3.08
CA VAL A 60 -5.11 -17.09 -3.34
C VAL A 60 -4.66 -16.65 -4.74
N MET A 61 -3.39 -16.87 -5.09
CA MET A 61 -2.85 -16.52 -6.41
C MET A 61 -3.52 -17.31 -7.55
N LYS A 62 -3.94 -18.56 -7.29
CA LYS A 62 -4.73 -19.36 -8.23
C LYS A 62 -6.12 -18.76 -8.43
N GLY A 63 -6.77 -18.30 -7.36
CA GLY A 63 -8.02 -17.55 -7.42
C GLY A 63 -7.93 -16.27 -8.25
N TRP A 64 -6.78 -15.59 -8.25
CA TRP A 64 -6.51 -14.42 -9.09
C TRP A 64 -6.10 -14.76 -10.53
N GLY A 65 -5.95 -16.04 -10.86
CA GLY A 65 -5.50 -16.47 -12.18
C GLY A 65 -4.03 -16.17 -12.47
N TRP A 66 -3.20 -15.98 -11.44
CA TRP A 66 -1.76 -15.76 -11.61
C TRP A 66 -0.98 -17.06 -11.74
N VAL A 67 -1.47 -18.11 -11.09
CA VAL A 67 -0.87 -19.45 -11.14
C VAL A 67 -1.95 -20.51 -11.37
N ASP A 68 -1.51 -21.71 -11.75
CA ASP A 68 -2.26 -22.93 -11.59
C ASP A 68 -1.40 -23.98 -10.90
N PHE A 69 -2.01 -24.91 -10.21
CA PHE A 69 -1.32 -26.08 -9.67
C PHE A 69 -2.32 -27.16 -9.28
N TRP A 70 -1.79 -28.37 -9.12
CA TRP A 70 -2.52 -29.50 -8.59
C TRP A 70 -1.90 -29.93 -7.26
N ALA A 71 -2.71 -29.91 -6.20
CA ALA A 71 -2.32 -30.40 -4.88
C ALA A 71 -2.58 -31.91 -4.78
N SER A 72 -1.64 -32.63 -4.20
CA SER A 72 -1.71 -34.07 -3.97
C SER A 72 -1.50 -34.39 -2.48
N PHE A 73 -1.63 -35.67 -2.12
CA PHE A 73 -1.28 -36.13 -0.77
C PHE A 73 0.20 -35.89 -0.41
N GLY A 74 1.05 -35.67 -1.40
CA GLY A 74 2.47 -35.35 -1.24
C GLY A 74 2.80 -33.85 -1.33
N GLY A 75 1.81 -32.96 -1.35
CA GLY A 75 2.02 -31.51 -1.50
C GLY A 75 1.84 -31.02 -2.95
N ILE A 76 2.42 -29.85 -3.24
CA ILE A 76 2.31 -29.17 -4.54
C ILE A 76 3.61 -29.43 -5.32
N GLY A 77 3.60 -30.42 -6.22
CA GLY A 77 4.81 -30.80 -6.94
C GLY A 77 5.29 -29.77 -7.99
N SER A 78 4.40 -28.92 -8.50
CA SER A 78 4.77 -27.89 -9.48
C SER A 78 3.68 -26.83 -9.61
N VAL A 79 4.09 -25.63 -10.03
CA VAL A 79 3.21 -24.48 -10.25
C VAL A 79 3.34 -24.01 -11.69
N ILE A 80 2.22 -23.85 -12.39
CA ILE A 80 2.17 -23.25 -13.73
C ILE A 80 2.00 -21.75 -13.55
N LEU A 81 2.96 -20.95 -14.00
CA LEU A 81 2.87 -19.51 -13.93
C LEU A 81 2.09 -18.97 -15.15
N LYS A 82 0.95 -18.31 -14.90
CA LYS A 82 0.10 -17.74 -15.96
C LYS A 82 0.59 -16.35 -16.35
N GLN A 83 0.14 -15.88 -17.53
CA GLN A 83 0.49 -14.55 -18.03
C GLN A 83 0.17 -13.43 -17.02
N GLY A 84 -0.98 -13.51 -16.32
CA GLY A 84 -1.33 -12.53 -15.29
C GLY A 84 -0.31 -12.47 -14.15
N GLY A 85 0.24 -13.62 -13.72
CA GLY A 85 1.30 -13.67 -12.73
C GLY A 85 2.62 -13.09 -13.25
N LEU A 86 2.98 -13.37 -14.50
CA LEU A 86 4.17 -12.79 -15.15
C LEU A 86 4.09 -11.26 -15.25
N ASP A 87 2.92 -10.73 -15.62
CA ASP A 87 2.69 -9.30 -15.76
C ASP A 87 2.81 -8.60 -14.39
N VAL A 88 2.17 -9.17 -13.35
CA VAL A 88 2.28 -8.67 -11.97
C VAL A 88 3.72 -8.77 -11.45
N ALA A 89 4.44 -9.86 -11.70
CA ALA A 89 5.84 -10.00 -11.31
C ALA A 89 6.72 -8.94 -11.98
N LYS A 90 6.48 -8.64 -13.26
CA LYS A 90 7.19 -7.58 -14.00
C LYS A 90 6.85 -6.20 -13.45
N GLU A 91 5.59 -5.93 -13.16
CA GLU A 91 5.15 -4.68 -12.55
C GLU A 91 5.77 -4.49 -11.16
N TYR A 92 5.72 -5.53 -10.32
CA TYR A 92 6.34 -5.52 -9.00
C TYR A 92 7.85 -5.29 -9.08
N ARG A 93 8.56 -5.96 -9.99
CA ARG A 93 9.99 -5.66 -10.22
C ARG A 93 10.24 -4.21 -10.65
N THR A 94 9.36 -3.63 -11.44
CA THR A 94 9.47 -2.24 -11.90
C THR A 94 9.24 -1.27 -10.74
N PHE A 95 8.23 -1.56 -9.92
CA PHE A 95 7.96 -0.85 -8.67
C PHE A 95 9.16 -0.90 -7.72
N MET A 96 9.74 -2.10 -7.53
CA MET A 96 10.91 -2.35 -6.69
C MET A 96 12.19 -1.67 -7.17
N LYS A 97 12.29 -1.33 -8.46
CA LYS A 97 13.42 -0.62 -9.08
C LYS A 97 13.21 0.89 -9.19
N ASN A 98 12.08 1.42 -8.73
CA ASN A 98 11.81 2.86 -8.81
C ASN A 98 12.75 3.63 -7.88
N LYS A 99 13.80 4.22 -8.47
CA LYS A 99 14.85 4.94 -7.76
C LYS A 99 14.30 6.06 -6.85
N VAL A 100 13.30 6.81 -7.32
CA VAL A 100 12.73 7.91 -6.53
C VAL A 100 12.05 7.39 -5.27
N ARG A 101 11.20 6.35 -5.41
CA ARG A 101 10.51 5.75 -4.26
C ARG A 101 11.49 5.11 -3.29
N ARG A 102 12.48 4.37 -3.79
CA ARG A 102 13.53 3.76 -2.97
C ARG A 102 14.32 4.81 -2.20
N ASN A 103 14.76 5.89 -2.85
CA ASN A 103 15.51 6.94 -2.17
C ASN A 103 14.68 7.64 -1.07
N LYS A 104 13.40 7.93 -1.35
CA LYS A 104 12.48 8.50 -0.34
C LYS A 104 12.35 7.58 0.88
N ALA A 105 12.06 6.31 0.62
CA ALA A 105 11.90 5.29 1.67
C ALA A 105 13.21 5.03 2.43
N CYS A 106 14.36 5.07 1.75
CA CYS A 106 15.67 4.92 2.38
C CYS A 106 15.95 6.04 3.38
N ARG A 107 15.59 7.30 3.06
CA ARG A 107 15.72 8.44 3.98
C ARG A 107 14.87 8.26 5.23
N ASP A 108 13.60 7.90 5.05
CA ASP A 108 12.68 7.67 6.17
C ASP A 108 13.15 6.50 7.05
N ALA A 109 13.54 5.39 6.42
CA ALA A 109 14.04 4.20 7.11
C ALA A 109 15.33 4.48 7.86
N TYR A 110 16.29 5.18 7.26
CA TYR A 110 17.58 5.51 7.89
C TYR A 110 17.40 6.45 9.08
N LEU A 111 16.54 7.47 8.96
CA LEU A 111 16.30 8.38 10.08
C LEU A 111 15.58 7.69 11.24
N ARG A 112 14.61 6.80 10.95
CA ARG A 112 13.94 6.01 11.98
C ARG A 112 14.91 5.04 12.65
N TRP A 113 15.72 4.34 11.88
CA TRP A 113 16.74 3.44 12.40
C TRP A 113 17.72 4.18 13.33
N LEU A 114 18.21 5.36 12.95
CA LEU A 114 19.06 6.19 13.80
C LEU A 114 18.36 6.66 15.09
N TYR A 115 17.04 6.78 15.10
CA TYR A 115 16.27 7.13 16.29
C TYR A 115 16.10 5.93 17.26
N GLU A 116 16.06 4.71 16.72
CA GLU A 116 15.83 3.47 17.49
C GLU A 116 17.13 2.85 18.02
N VAL A 117 18.28 3.12 17.39
CA VAL A 117 19.58 2.59 17.78
C VAL A 117 20.18 3.42 18.93
N ASP A 118 20.31 2.80 20.11
CA ASP A 118 21.14 3.32 21.21
C ASP A 118 22.62 2.97 20.98
N ASP A 119 23.53 3.94 21.22
CA ASP A 119 25.01 3.97 21.38
C ASP A 119 25.96 2.97 20.63
N ALA A 120 25.46 1.92 19.99
CA ALA A 120 26.19 0.91 19.25
C ALA A 120 25.44 0.57 17.95
N PRO A 121 25.89 1.07 16.78
CA PRO A 121 25.16 0.87 15.54
C PRO A 121 25.16 -0.59 15.12
N GLY A 122 23.97 -1.18 15.03
CA GLY A 122 23.72 -2.40 14.26
C GLY A 122 24.01 -2.20 12.77
N ASP A 123 23.88 -3.25 11.97
CA ASP A 123 24.04 -3.15 10.52
C ASP A 123 22.72 -2.73 9.86
N PHE A 124 22.61 -1.45 9.48
CA PHE A 124 21.45 -0.90 8.77
C PHE A 124 21.01 -1.77 7.57
N HIS A 125 21.96 -2.36 6.83
CA HIS A 125 21.64 -3.18 5.66
C HIS A 125 20.93 -4.49 6.02
N SER A 126 21.15 -5.01 7.23
CA SER A 126 20.51 -6.23 7.72
C SER A 126 19.10 -5.98 8.28
N GLU A 127 18.82 -4.75 8.74
CA GLU A 127 17.58 -4.42 9.44
C GLU A 127 16.56 -3.69 8.55
N CYS A 128 17.04 -2.94 7.53
CA CYS A 128 16.18 -2.10 6.70
C CYS A 128 16.14 -2.57 5.24
N THR A 129 14.93 -2.92 4.77
CA THR A 129 14.69 -3.31 3.37
C THR A 129 13.55 -2.50 2.76
N PHE A 130 13.63 -2.24 1.44
CA PHE A 130 12.52 -1.72 0.65
C PHE A 130 11.71 -2.90 0.12
N TYR A 131 10.60 -3.23 0.79
CA TYR A 131 9.72 -4.35 0.43
C TYR A 131 10.46 -5.70 0.24
N GLY A 132 11.59 -5.89 0.94
CA GLY A 132 12.42 -7.10 0.85
C GLY A 132 13.69 -7.01 0.07
N SER A 133 13.87 -5.95 -0.70
CA SER A 133 15.15 -5.66 -1.32
C SER A 133 15.98 -4.85 -0.33
N PRO A 134 17.22 -5.26 -0.01
CA PRO A 134 18.12 -4.39 0.74
C PRO A 134 18.37 -3.09 -0.04
N TYR A 135 18.67 -2.01 0.69
CA TYR A 135 19.17 -0.78 0.09
C TYR A 135 20.63 -0.96 -0.33
N SER A 136 21.00 -0.40 -1.48
CA SER A 136 22.40 -0.38 -1.91
C SER A 136 23.22 0.64 -1.10
N GLU A 137 24.54 0.47 -1.06
CA GLU A 137 25.46 1.43 -0.41
C GLU A 137 25.29 2.86 -0.96
N GLN A 138 25.08 3.00 -2.27
CA GLN A 138 24.88 4.30 -2.90
C GLN A 138 23.55 4.95 -2.46
N GLU A 139 22.47 4.17 -2.33
CA GLU A 139 21.18 4.68 -1.83
C GLU A 139 21.30 5.17 -0.39
N LEU A 140 22.02 4.41 0.44
CA LEU A 140 22.30 4.79 1.82
C LEU A 140 23.15 6.07 1.89
N LYS A 141 24.22 6.16 1.09
CA LYS A 141 25.05 7.36 0.99
C LYS A 141 24.24 8.58 0.56
N ASP A 142 23.42 8.45 -0.49
CA ASP A 142 22.56 9.52 -0.98
C ASP A 142 21.53 9.95 0.08
N ALA A 143 20.96 9.00 0.82
CA ALA A 143 20.01 9.27 1.90
C ALA A 143 20.65 10.04 3.05
N LYS A 144 21.83 9.60 3.53
CA LYS A 144 22.62 10.27 4.57
C LYS A 144 22.94 11.71 4.18
N ASN A 145 23.48 11.91 2.99
CA ASN A 145 23.87 13.24 2.52
C ASN A 145 22.66 14.18 2.42
N TRP A 146 21.54 13.71 1.89
CA TRP A 146 20.32 14.51 1.82
C TRP A 146 19.78 14.87 3.21
N LEU A 147 19.78 13.93 4.16
CA LEU A 147 19.32 14.17 5.54
C LEU A 147 20.20 15.17 6.29
N ASP A 148 21.51 15.16 6.04
CA ASP A 148 22.48 16.12 6.60
C ASP A 148 22.30 17.51 5.97
N GLU A 149 22.16 17.60 4.65
CA GLU A 149 21.87 18.85 3.93
C GLU A 149 20.58 19.51 4.41
N GLU A 150 19.54 18.71 4.67
CA GLU A 150 18.28 19.19 5.22
C GLU A 150 18.32 19.36 6.76
N GLY A 151 19.41 19.00 7.43
CA GLY A 151 19.60 19.19 8.87
C GLY A 151 18.76 18.26 9.77
N PHE A 152 18.31 17.12 9.27
CA PHE A 152 17.68 16.07 10.09
C PHE A 152 18.71 15.25 10.87
N ILE A 153 19.92 15.14 10.34
CA ILE A 153 21.06 14.50 11.01
C ILE A 153 22.26 15.45 10.96
N VAL A 154 23.26 15.15 11.77
CA VAL A 154 24.59 15.73 11.68
C VAL A 154 25.61 14.61 11.75
N GLY A 155 26.69 14.70 10.99
CA GLY A 155 27.69 13.64 11.04
C GLY A 155 29.07 14.02 10.56
N LYS A 156 30.05 13.17 10.93
CA LYS A 156 31.42 13.30 10.44
C LYS A 156 31.52 12.70 9.04
N LYS A 157 32.13 13.46 8.14
CA LYS A 157 32.31 13.07 6.74
C LYS A 157 33.69 12.48 6.51
N THR A 158 33.76 11.45 5.67
CA THR A 158 35.02 10.94 5.10
C THR A 158 35.53 11.86 4.00
N ALA A 159 36.73 11.60 3.48
CA ALA A 159 37.28 12.32 2.33
C ALA A 159 36.38 12.21 1.08
N ASP A 160 35.61 11.12 0.94
CA ASP A 160 34.68 10.87 -0.16
C ASP A 160 33.27 11.43 0.08
N ASN A 161 33.13 12.34 1.07
CA ASN A 161 31.88 12.98 1.45
C ASN A 161 30.77 11.95 1.80
N ASP A 162 31.16 10.86 2.46
CA ASP A 162 30.23 9.90 3.07
C ASP A 162 30.17 10.11 4.58
N ILE A 163 28.99 9.93 5.18
CA ILE A 163 28.77 10.11 6.61
C ILE A 163 28.95 8.76 7.31
N PHE A 164 30.02 8.64 8.10
CA PHE A 164 30.37 7.39 8.80
C PHE A 164 29.95 7.37 10.28
N TYR A 165 29.63 8.53 10.84
CA TYR A 165 29.10 8.65 12.20
C TYR A 165 28.04 9.74 12.17
N ALA A 166 26.77 9.33 12.25
CA ALA A 166 25.60 10.21 12.19
C ALA A 166 24.92 10.25 13.55
N GLU A 167 24.53 11.46 13.97
CA GLU A 167 23.69 11.71 15.13
C GLU A 167 22.41 12.38 14.65
N ILE A 168 21.28 11.96 15.22
CA ILE A 168 19.98 12.56 14.91
C ILE A 168 19.89 13.95 15.55
N THR A 169 19.43 14.95 14.79
CA THR A 169 19.20 16.30 15.34
C THR A 169 17.83 16.39 15.99
N SER A 170 17.56 17.45 16.76
CA SER A 170 16.21 17.71 17.28
C SER A 170 15.16 17.86 16.18
N LYS A 171 15.55 18.27 14.96
CA LYS A 171 14.66 18.30 13.79
C LYS A 171 14.33 16.88 13.34
N GLY A 172 15.34 16.02 13.25
CA GLY A 172 15.19 14.59 12.95
C GLY A 172 14.26 13.88 13.93
N THR A 173 14.49 14.05 15.23
CA THR A 173 13.65 13.48 16.28
C THR A 173 12.18 13.85 16.11
N ARG A 174 11.87 15.14 15.93
CA ARG A 174 10.48 15.58 15.72
C ARG A 174 9.86 15.01 14.46
N ALA A 175 10.66 14.83 13.40
CA ALA A 175 10.16 14.24 12.17
C ALA A 175 9.74 12.78 12.38
N VAL A 176 10.60 11.98 13.04
CA VAL A 176 10.27 10.58 13.38
C VAL A 176 9.05 10.50 14.28
N GLU A 177 9.00 11.29 15.37
CA GLU A 177 7.90 11.27 16.35
C GLU A 177 6.56 11.76 15.77
N SER A 178 6.59 12.61 14.73
CA SER A 178 5.37 13.05 14.05
C SER A 178 4.72 11.98 13.17
N GLY A 179 5.45 10.89 12.87
CA GLY A 179 5.03 9.86 11.93
C GLY A 179 4.98 10.30 10.46
N ARG A 180 5.37 11.53 10.12
CA ARG A 180 5.39 12.06 8.75
C ARG A 180 6.70 11.70 8.03
N SER A 181 6.63 11.54 6.72
CA SER A 181 7.82 11.40 5.88
C SER A 181 8.66 12.68 5.91
N VAL A 182 9.99 12.52 5.98
CA VAL A 182 10.94 13.65 5.89
C VAL A 182 10.87 14.34 4.53
N ASN A 183 10.39 13.61 3.51
CA ASN A 183 10.29 14.12 2.14
C ASN A 183 9.17 15.17 1.99
N ASP A 184 8.20 15.19 2.91
CA ASP A 184 7.08 16.14 2.93
C ASP A 184 7.26 17.20 4.03
N TRP A 185 8.45 17.24 4.64
CA TRP A 185 8.78 18.11 5.75
C TRP A 185 9.29 19.46 5.25
N HIS A 186 8.36 20.37 4.97
CA HIS A 186 8.73 21.72 4.56
C HIS A 186 9.31 22.53 5.73
N VAL A 187 10.57 22.95 5.60
CA VAL A 187 11.14 24.02 6.41
C VAL A 187 10.79 25.35 5.75
N GLY A 188 9.65 25.92 6.14
CA GLY A 188 9.17 27.17 5.54
C GLY A 188 8.23 27.92 6.46
N GLY A 189 8.79 28.66 7.42
CA GLY A 189 8.16 29.80 8.07
C GLY A 189 6.99 29.50 9.00
N ILE A 190 7.14 29.84 10.27
CA ILE A 190 6.00 30.26 11.08
C ILE A 190 5.44 31.51 10.40
N SER A 191 4.49 31.36 9.48
CA SER A 191 3.61 32.44 9.07
C SER A 191 2.73 32.73 10.28
N MET A 192 2.94 33.87 10.95
CA MET A 192 2.13 34.30 12.09
C MET A 192 0.66 34.58 11.75
N THR A 193 0.18 34.20 10.57
CA THR A 193 -1.20 34.37 10.12
C THR A 193 -1.98 33.06 9.94
N ASP A 194 -1.38 31.88 10.09
CA ASP A 194 -2.11 30.60 10.05
C ASP A 194 -1.87 29.81 11.33
N ARG A 195 -2.68 30.11 12.35
CA ARG A 195 -2.86 29.23 13.52
C ARG A 195 -4.08 28.35 13.29
N SER A 196 -3.99 27.45 12.31
CA SER A 196 -4.92 26.33 12.21
C SER A 196 -4.50 25.25 13.22
N ILE A 197 -5.36 24.99 14.20
CA ILE A 197 -5.18 23.88 15.13
C ILE A 197 -5.85 22.67 14.50
N ASN A 198 -5.05 21.71 14.04
CA ASN A 198 -5.56 20.43 13.58
C ASN A 198 -5.64 19.49 14.77
N ILE A 199 -6.85 19.13 15.20
CA ILE A 199 -7.08 18.22 16.33
C ILE A 199 -7.17 16.80 15.80
N THR A 200 -6.15 16.00 16.08
CA THR A 200 -6.10 14.59 15.68
C THR A 200 -7.12 13.79 16.50
N GLY A 201 -8.08 13.14 15.83
CA GLY A 201 -9.14 12.35 16.47
C GLY A 201 -10.58 12.80 16.20
N SER A 202 -10.77 13.88 15.44
CA SER A 202 -12.08 14.31 14.91
C SER A 202 -11.95 14.70 13.44
N ASN A 203 -12.87 14.22 12.60
CA ASN A 203 -12.94 14.41 11.14
C ASN A 203 -12.57 15.85 10.72
N ASN A 204 -11.32 16.08 10.31
CA ASN A 204 -10.76 17.31 9.70
C ASN A 204 -11.54 18.60 10.02
N VAL A 205 -11.65 18.94 11.30
CA VAL A 205 -12.31 20.17 11.74
C VAL A 205 -11.27 21.30 11.80
N ASN A 206 -11.34 22.23 10.86
CA ASN A 206 -10.61 23.50 10.96
C ASN A 206 -11.44 24.47 11.82
N VAL A 207 -11.04 24.69 13.07
CA VAL A 207 -11.63 25.71 13.95
C VAL A 207 -10.74 26.95 13.92
N ALA A 208 -11.22 28.02 13.30
CA ALA A 208 -10.63 29.35 13.45
C ALA A 208 -11.03 29.92 14.82
N GLN A 209 -10.08 29.96 15.76
CA GLN A 209 -10.31 30.59 17.07
C GLN A 209 -10.46 32.10 16.87
N ASP A 210 -11.61 32.65 17.32
CA ASP A 210 -12.02 34.07 17.31
C ASP A 210 -12.98 34.55 16.17
N SER A 211 -13.78 33.65 15.59
CA SER A 211 -14.89 34.03 14.67
C SER A 211 -16.26 33.71 15.26
N SER A 212 -17.16 34.70 15.31
CA SER A 212 -18.52 34.58 15.86
C SER A 212 -19.51 33.83 14.95
N ASN A 213 -19.06 33.37 13.78
CA ASN A 213 -19.81 32.53 12.85
C ASN A 213 -18.94 31.32 12.47
N VAL A 214 -19.22 30.18 13.09
CA VAL A 214 -18.60 28.90 12.74
C VAL A 214 -19.33 28.34 11.52
N THR A 215 -18.66 28.32 10.37
CA THR A 215 -19.16 27.61 9.18
C THR A 215 -18.33 26.33 9.00
N GLN A 216 -18.95 25.18 9.25
CA GLN A 216 -18.32 23.87 9.05
C GLN A 216 -18.33 23.55 7.55
N SER A 217 -17.15 23.46 6.92
CA SER A 217 -17.01 22.97 5.55
C SER A 217 -16.43 21.56 5.59
N ASN A 218 -17.30 20.54 5.50
CA ASN A 218 -16.90 19.15 5.30
C ASN A 218 -16.74 18.90 3.79
N THR A 219 -15.73 19.49 3.18
CA THR A 219 -15.44 19.23 1.76
C THR A 219 -14.50 18.04 1.65
N LEU A 220 -14.86 17.06 0.81
CA LEU A 220 -13.99 15.92 0.51
C LEU A 220 -12.71 16.38 -0.19
N THR A 221 -11.58 15.77 0.16
CA THR A 221 -10.33 16.01 -0.58
C THR A 221 -10.37 15.31 -1.94
N GLN A 222 -9.58 15.78 -2.91
CA GLN A 222 -9.44 15.09 -4.20
C GLN A 222 -8.93 13.65 -4.06
N GLU A 223 -8.14 13.37 -3.02
CA GLU A 223 -7.68 12.02 -2.70
C GLU A 223 -8.85 11.12 -2.24
N GLN A 224 -9.77 11.66 -1.43
CA GLN A 224 -10.96 10.92 -1.00
C GLN A 224 -11.91 10.65 -2.16
N LEU A 225 -12.13 11.63 -3.04
CA LEU A 225 -12.92 11.45 -4.25
C LEU A 225 -12.31 10.39 -5.18
N GLY A 226 -10.99 10.42 -5.40
CA GLY A 226 -10.30 9.40 -6.19
C GLY A 226 -10.44 7.98 -5.63
N LYS A 227 -10.40 7.83 -4.30
CA LYS A 227 -10.61 6.53 -3.64
C LYS A 227 -12.04 6.01 -3.82
N ILE A 228 -13.05 6.89 -3.79
CA ILE A 228 -14.44 6.50 -4.04
C ILE A 228 -14.60 6.02 -5.48
N THR A 229 -13.97 6.70 -6.44
CA THR A 229 -13.95 6.26 -7.84
C THR A 229 -13.26 4.91 -8.03
N ASP A 230 -12.09 4.70 -7.40
CA ASP A 230 -11.38 3.41 -7.44
C ASP A 230 -12.26 2.24 -6.90
N VAL A 231 -13.08 2.51 -5.89
CA VAL A 231 -14.03 1.53 -5.32
C VAL A 231 -15.16 1.19 -6.30
N ILE A 232 -15.69 2.18 -7.00
CA ILE A 232 -16.72 1.98 -8.02
C ILE A 232 -16.17 1.18 -9.21
N GLU A 233 -14.95 1.47 -9.65
CA GLU A 233 -14.28 0.70 -10.70
C GLU A 233 -14.05 -0.76 -10.26
N SER A 234 -13.64 -0.96 -9.00
CA SER A 234 -13.45 -2.30 -8.42
C SER A 234 -14.77 -3.07 -8.31
N TYR A 235 -15.86 -2.41 -7.93
CA TYR A 235 -17.20 -2.98 -7.95
C TYR A 235 -17.58 -3.42 -9.37
N ARG A 236 -17.41 -2.56 -10.39
CA ARG A 236 -17.72 -2.90 -11.79
C ARG A 236 -16.90 -4.09 -12.30
N ALA A 237 -15.61 -4.14 -11.99
CA ALA A 237 -14.74 -5.26 -12.37
C ALA A 237 -15.19 -6.60 -11.76
N LEU A 238 -15.80 -6.56 -10.58
CA LEU A 238 -16.26 -7.74 -9.84
C LEU A 238 -17.77 -8.04 -10.01
N SER A 239 -18.54 -7.09 -10.56
CA SER A 239 -20.00 -7.17 -10.74
C SER A 239 -20.44 -8.41 -11.50
N GLY A 240 -19.73 -8.75 -12.59
CA GLY A 240 -20.00 -9.95 -13.39
C GLY A 240 -19.79 -11.27 -12.63
N ALA A 241 -18.95 -11.27 -11.59
CA ALA A 241 -18.69 -12.43 -10.74
C ALA A 241 -19.64 -12.52 -9.53
N LEU A 242 -20.38 -11.46 -9.21
CA LEU A 242 -21.33 -11.45 -8.09
C LEU A 242 -22.58 -12.29 -8.39
N ASN A 243 -22.90 -12.51 -9.67
CA ASN A 243 -24.06 -13.27 -10.15
C ASN A 243 -25.39 -12.78 -9.54
N LEU A 244 -25.55 -11.45 -9.49
CA LEU A 244 -26.74 -10.79 -8.95
C LEU A 244 -27.95 -11.07 -9.86
N PRO A 245 -29.18 -11.17 -9.30
CA PRO A 245 -30.40 -11.12 -10.09
C PRO A 245 -30.45 -9.85 -10.93
N GLU A 246 -30.98 -9.92 -12.15
CA GLU A 246 -31.03 -8.81 -13.13
C GLU A 246 -31.63 -7.52 -12.53
N GLU A 247 -32.71 -7.64 -11.77
CA GLU A 247 -33.35 -6.54 -11.05
C GLU A 247 -32.43 -5.86 -10.01
N GLN A 248 -31.58 -6.65 -9.34
CA GLN A 248 -30.63 -6.14 -8.33
C GLN A 248 -29.36 -5.59 -8.97
N LEU A 249 -28.99 -6.09 -10.15
CA LEU A 249 -27.90 -5.56 -10.94
C LEU A 249 -28.26 -4.16 -11.46
N GLU A 250 -29.47 -3.95 -11.97
CA GLU A 250 -29.96 -2.62 -12.37
C GLU A 250 -30.05 -1.65 -11.18
N ALA A 251 -30.53 -2.13 -10.02
CA ALA A 251 -30.59 -1.33 -8.80
C ALA A 251 -29.19 -0.91 -8.31
N ALA A 252 -28.22 -1.82 -8.39
CA ALA A 252 -26.84 -1.55 -8.00
C ALA A 252 -26.14 -0.58 -8.98
N GLU A 253 -26.35 -0.72 -10.30
CA GLU A 253 -25.83 0.25 -11.29
C GLU A 253 -26.46 1.63 -11.13
N THR A 254 -27.73 1.71 -10.71
CA THR A 254 -28.38 2.99 -10.38
C THR A 254 -27.67 3.67 -9.20
N ILE A 255 -27.37 2.92 -8.14
CA ILE A 255 -26.65 3.43 -6.96
C ILE A 255 -25.22 3.84 -7.31
N VAL A 256 -24.55 3.09 -8.17
CA VAL A 256 -23.23 3.45 -8.70
C VAL A 256 -23.29 4.77 -9.46
N GLY A 257 -24.30 4.98 -10.29
CA GLY A 257 -24.53 6.25 -10.98
C GLY A 257 -24.76 7.42 -10.01
N GLU A 258 -25.51 7.23 -8.93
CA GLU A 258 -25.70 8.23 -7.87
C GLU A 258 -24.36 8.63 -7.22
N ILE A 259 -23.45 7.67 -7.00
CA ILE A 259 -22.13 7.93 -6.41
C ILE A 259 -21.23 8.70 -7.40
N GLU A 260 -21.23 8.32 -8.67
CA GLU A 260 -20.45 9.00 -9.71
C GLU A 260 -20.92 10.44 -9.94
N GLU A 261 -22.23 10.68 -9.94
CA GLU A 261 -22.80 12.02 -10.07
C GLU A 261 -22.43 12.91 -8.86
N GLU A 262 -22.55 12.38 -7.64
CA GLU A 262 -22.25 13.14 -6.43
C GLU A 262 -20.75 13.38 -6.25
N THR A 263 -19.89 12.47 -6.71
CA THR A 263 -18.42 12.65 -6.69
C THR A 263 -17.90 13.60 -7.77
N ALA A 264 -18.68 13.83 -8.84
CA ALA A 264 -18.37 14.81 -9.88
C ALA A 264 -18.76 16.26 -9.49
N ASP A 265 -19.58 16.45 -8.45
CA ASP A 265 -19.94 17.77 -7.93
C ASP A 265 -18.78 18.40 -7.15
N VAL A 266 -18.53 19.70 -7.38
CA VAL A 266 -17.55 20.51 -6.65
C VAL A 266 -17.92 20.63 -5.16
N ASN A 267 -19.19 20.41 -4.81
CA ASN A 267 -19.69 20.36 -3.44
C ASN A 267 -20.17 18.96 -3.03
N ALA A 268 -19.47 17.92 -3.48
CA ALA A 268 -19.76 16.53 -3.13
C ALA A 268 -20.11 16.34 -1.64
N ASP A 269 -21.31 15.83 -1.34
CA ASP A 269 -21.77 15.59 0.03
C ASP A 269 -21.30 14.21 0.53
N PRO A 270 -20.38 14.15 1.53
CA PRO A 270 -19.92 12.89 2.10
C PRO A 270 -21.05 12.02 2.65
N GLY A 271 -22.11 12.64 3.17
CA GLY A 271 -23.24 11.94 3.78
C GLY A 271 -24.13 11.24 2.77
N LYS A 272 -24.28 11.81 1.57
CA LYS A 272 -25.01 11.14 0.47
C LYS A 272 -24.19 10.00 -0.11
N ILE A 273 -22.89 10.22 -0.33
CA ILE A 273 -22.00 9.18 -0.87
C ILE A 273 -21.94 7.98 0.09
N ARG A 274 -21.82 8.24 1.41
CA ARG A 274 -21.89 7.18 2.43
C ARG A 274 -23.18 6.36 2.32
N LYS A 275 -24.34 7.03 2.30
CA LYS A 275 -25.64 6.33 2.21
C LYS A 275 -25.78 5.50 0.95
N ALA A 276 -25.24 5.99 -0.17
CA ALA A 276 -25.25 5.25 -1.43
C ALA A 276 -24.33 4.02 -1.37
N LEU A 277 -23.12 4.15 -0.81
CA LEU A 277 -22.21 3.02 -0.58
C LEU A 277 -22.82 1.97 0.36
N GLU A 278 -23.47 2.37 1.45
CA GLU A 278 -24.15 1.45 2.38
C GLU A 278 -25.30 0.68 1.70
N ARG A 279 -26.06 1.35 0.82
CA ARG A 279 -27.11 0.70 0.00
C ARG A 279 -26.51 -0.32 -0.96
N LEU A 280 -25.37 0.00 -1.58
CA LEU A 280 -24.64 -0.91 -2.47
C LEU A 280 -24.15 -2.14 -1.70
N THR A 281 -23.57 -1.96 -0.50
CA THR A 281 -23.18 -3.06 0.39
C THR A 281 -24.36 -3.96 0.72
N GLY A 282 -25.54 -3.39 1.01
CA GLY A 282 -26.75 -4.16 1.30
C GLY A 282 -27.14 -5.11 0.16
N ILE A 283 -27.14 -4.63 -1.08
CA ILE A 283 -27.47 -5.44 -2.27
C ILE A 283 -26.44 -6.57 -2.45
N VAL A 284 -25.15 -6.23 -2.34
CA VAL A 284 -24.06 -7.20 -2.52
C VAL A 284 -24.06 -8.27 -1.42
N ALA A 285 -24.37 -7.89 -0.17
CA ALA A 285 -24.42 -8.81 0.96
C ALA A 285 -25.62 -9.76 0.91
N GLU A 286 -26.76 -9.29 0.44
CA GLU A 286 -28.01 -10.04 0.42
C GLU A 286 -28.10 -11.00 -0.77
N TYR A 287 -27.64 -10.56 -1.95
CA TYR A 287 -27.84 -11.29 -3.21
C TYR A 287 -26.54 -11.82 -3.84
N GLY A 288 -25.37 -11.38 -3.35
CA GLY A 288 -24.08 -11.76 -3.92
C GLY A 288 -23.59 -13.15 -3.52
N THR A 289 -22.74 -13.73 -4.37
CA THR A 289 -22.05 -14.99 -4.08
C THR A 289 -21.08 -14.84 -2.90
N LYS A 290 -21.23 -15.63 -1.84
CA LYS A 290 -20.56 -15.49 -0.51
C LYS A 290 -19.04 -15.21 -0.52
N GLY A 291 -18.29 -15.70 -1.51
CA GLY A 291 -16.85 -15.44 -1.63
C GLY A 291 -16.52 -14.08 -2.27
N VAL A 292 -17.22 -13.74 -3.35
CA VAL A 292 -17.04 -12.48 -4.10
C VAL A 292 -17.68 -11.31 -3.36
N SER A 293 -18.82 -11.55 -2.70
CA SER A 293 -19.51 -10.54 -1.89
C SER A 293 -18.63 -10.02 -0.76
N THR A 294 -17.89 -10.89 -0.07
CA THR A 294 -16.99 -10.49 1.03
C THR A 294 -15.89 -9.54 0.54
N ALA A 295 -15.30 -9.80 -0.63
CA ALA A 295 -14.28 -8.93 -1.20
C ALA A 295 -14.84 -7.57 -1.62
N VAL A 296 -16.01 -7.55 -2.28
CA VAL A 296 -16.67 -6.30 -2.71
C VAL A 296 -17.13 -5.48 -1.51
N ILE A 297 -17.74 -6.12 -0.50
CA ILE A 297 -18.16 -5.48 0.75
C ILE A 297 -16.97 -4.85 1.46
N SER A 298 -15.85 -5.57 1.56
CA SER A 298 -14.63 -5.04 2.20
C SER A 298 -14.11 -3.78 1.51
N VAL A 299 -14.18 -3.71 0.18
CA VAL A 299 -13.74 -2.53 -0.59
C VAL A 299 -14.71 -1.35 -0.37
N ILE A 300 -16.01 -1.61 -0.35
CA ILE A 300 -17.03 -0.58 -0.10
C ILE A 300 -16.95 -0.05 1.35
N GLU A 301 -16.76 -0.92 2.34
CA GLU A 301 -16.58 -0.55 3.75
C GLU A 301 -15.33 0.31 3.95
N GLN A 302 -14.26 0.03 3.20
CA GLN A 302 -13.05 0.86 3.22
C GLN A 302 -13.35 2.29 2.73
N ALA A 303 -14.14 2.45 1.67
CA ALA A 303 -14.59 3.76 1.20
C ALA A 303 -15.47 4.49 2.24
N VAL A 304 -16.38 3.77 2.90
CA VAL A 304 -17.24 4.33 3.96
C VAL A 304 -16.41 4.83 5.16
N GLN A 305 -15.36 4.10 5.53
CA GLN A 305 -14.41 4.51 6.57
C GLN A 305 -13.62 5.77 6.19
N PHE A 306 -13.22 5.91 4.92
CA PHE A 306 -12.54 7.11 4.43
C PHE A 306 -13.42 8.37 4.43
N LEU A 307 -14.74 8.20 4.43
CA LEU A 307 -15.69 9.30 4.44
C LEU A 307 -15.94 9.89 5.85
N GLY A 308 -15.51 9.23 6.94
CA GLY A 308 -15.66 9.70 8.34
C GLY A 308 -17.07 9.70 8.90
#